data_AF-A0A965VI79-F1
#
_entry.id   AF-A0A965VI79-F1
#
_cell.length_a   1.000
_cell.length_b   1.000
_cell.length_c   1.000
_cell.angle_alpha   90.00
_cell.angle_beta   90.00
_cell.angle_gamma   90.00
#
_symmetry.space_group_name_H-M   'P 1'
#
loop_
_entity.id
_entity.type
_entity.pdbx_description
1 polymer ?
#
loop_
_entity_poly.entity_id
_entity_poly.type
_entity_poly.pdbx_seq_one_letter_code
_entity_poly.pdbx_strand_id
1 'polypeptide(L)'
;MNPRIEKLLNYLKETPQDAFLNHALGLEYIKENQLESALACFEINHSTNPNYIGTYYHLAKLLETLQKTDQAIAVYEQGMEQAKLQNDQHSLNELRAAYEDLTF
;
A
#
# COMPACT_ATOMS: atom_id res chain seq x y z
N MET A 1 10.00 -20.97 -2.12
CA MET A 1 8.76 -20.16 -2.15
C MET A 1 8.43 -19.83 -0.69
N ASN A 2 8.16 -18.57 -0.38
CA ASN A 2 7.98 -18.13 1.01
C ASN A 2 6.68 -18.73 1.56
N PRO A 3 6.72 -19.51 2.66
CA PRO A 3 5.53 -20.21 3.18
C PRO A 3 4.44 -19.24 3.64
N ARG A 4 4.80 -17.99 3.97
CA ARG A 4 3.84 -16.94 4.30
C ARG A 4 3.05 -16.51 3.06
N ILE A 5 3.74 -16.31 1.94
CA ILE A 5 3.12 -15.93 0.66
C ILE A 5 2.13 -17.02 0.21
N GLU A 6 2.53 -18.30 0.25
CA GLU A 6 1.63 -19.41 -0.10
C GLU A 6 0.37 -19.45 0.75
N LYS A 7 0.53 -19.22 2.07
CA LYS A 7 -0.60 -19.20 3.00
C LYS A 7 -1.56 -18.03 2.71
N LEU A 8 -1.03 -16.84 2.45
CA LEU A 8 -1.83 -15.66 2.12
C LEU A 8 -2.57 -15.84 0.78
N LEU A 9 -1.90 -16.37 -0.25
CA LEU A 9 -2.53 -16.68 -1.53
C LEU A 9 -3.67 -17.69 -1.40
N ASN A 10 -3.52 -18.69 -0.52
CA ASN A 10 -4.60 -19.65 -0.28
C ASN A 10 -5.82 -19.00 0.38
N TYR A 11 -5.64 -18.09 1.35
CA TYR A 11 -6.78 -17.36 1.93
C TYR A 11 -7.46 -16.44 0.92
N LEU A 12 -6.68 -15.75 0.08
CA LEU A 12 -7.19 -14.85 -0.94
C LEU A 12 -7.99 -15.56 -2.05
N LYS A 13 -7.94 -16.89 -2.17
CA LYS A 13 -8.85 -17.64 -3.06
C LYS A 13 -10.32 -17.49 -2.67
N GLU A 14 -10.59 -17.39 -1.38
CA GLU A 14 -11.96 -17.24 -0.86
C GLU A 14 -12.32 -15.76 -0.68
N THR A 15 -11.35 -14.92 -0.36
CA THR A 15 -11.53 -13.49 -0.10
C THR A 15 -10.57 -12.60 -0.91
N PRO A 16 -10.70 -12.55 -2.25
CA PRO A 16 -9.68 -11.94 -3.13
C PRO A 16 -9.48 -10.43 -2.92
N GLN A 17 -10.45 -9.74 -2.33
CA GLN A 17 -10.41 -8.30 -2.07
C GLN A 17 -10.24 -7.99 -0.57
N ASP A 18 -9.85 -8.97 0.25
CA ASP A 18 -9.59 -8.71 1.66
C ASP A 18 -8.40 -7.75 1.81
N ALA A 19 -8.67 -6.57 2.36
CA ALA A 19 -7.69 -5.49 2.44
C ALA A 19 -6.45 -5.90 3.25
N PHE A 20 -6.67 -6.59 4.37
CA PHE A 20 -5.61 -6.99 5.28
C PHE A 20 -4.71 -8.06 4.65
N LEU A 21 -5.31 -9.06 3.98
CA LEU A 21 -4.55 -10.13 3.35
C LEU A 21 -3.75 -9.65 2.14
N ASN A 22 -4.35 -8.81 1.28
CA ASN A 22 -3.63 -8.20 0.16
C ASN A 22 -2.51 -7.29 0.66
N HIS A 23 -2.75 -6.51 1.72
CA HIS A 23 -1.72 -5.66 2.32
C HIS A 23 -0.55 -6.49 2.85
N ALA A 24 -0.85 -7.53 3.63
CA ALA A 24 0.17 -8.43 4.16
C ALA A 24 0.95 -9.14 3.05
N LEU A 25 0.27 -9.55 1.97
CA LEU A 25 0.90 -10.20 0.82
C LEU A 25 1.85 -9.24 0.09
N GLY A 26 1.43 -7.99 -0.11
CA GLY A 26 2.26 -6.94 -0.70
C GLY A 26 3.57 -6.71 0.08
N LEU A 27 3.49 -6.67 1.42
CA LEU A 27 4.67 -6.54 2.27
C LEU A 27 5.62 -7.74 2.18
N GLU A 28 5.09 -8.96 2.07
CA GLU A 28 5.94 -10.15 1.86
C GLU A 28 6.60 -10.12 0.48
N TYR A 29 5.88 -9.68 -0.56
CA TYR A 29 6.49 -9.51 -1.89
C TYR A 29 7.59 -8.45 -1.91
N ILE A 30 7.45 -7.35 -1.17
CA ILE A 30 8.55 -6.37 -0.99
C ILE A 30 9.78 -7.04 -0.39
N LYS A 31 9.62 -7.86 0.67
CA LYS A 31 10.75 -8.55 1.32
C LYS A 31 11.50 -9.49 0.37
N GLU A 32 10.78 -10.10 -0.57
CA GLU A 32 11.33 -10.96 -1.62
C GLU A 32 11.80 -10.19 -2.86
N ASN A 33 11.79 -8.85 -2.82
CA ASN A 33 12.11 -7.96 -3.94
C ASN A 33 11.24 -8.19 -5.21
N GLN A 34 10.02 -8.70 -5.03
CA GLN A 34 9.03 -8.92 -6.08
C GLN A 34 8.11 -7.68 -6.18
N LEU A 35 8.67 -6.58 -6.67
CA LEU A 35 8.03 -5.26 -6.58
C LEU A 35 6.75 -5.16 -7.41
N GLU A 36 6.67 -5.80 -8.57
CA GLU A 36 5.47 -5.81 -9.41
C GLU A 36 4.32 -6.58 -8.75
N SER A 37 4.63 -7.72 -8.10
CA SER A 37 3.64 -8.49 -7.34
C SER A 37 3.12 -7.71 -6.14
N ALA A 38 4.02 -6.99 -5.44
CA ALA A 38 3.64 -6.10 -4.35
C ALA A 38 2.74 -4.97 -4.83
N LEU A 39 3.06 -4.38 -5.98
CA LEU A 39 2.29 -3.28 -6.58
C LEU A 39 0.86 -3.74 -6.87
N ALA A 40 0.69 -4.90 -7.50
CA ALA A 40 -0.63 -5.46 -7.79
C ALA A 40 -1.48 -5.65 -6.52
N CYS A 41 -0.88 -6.11 -5.42
CA CYS A 41 -1.60 -6.30 -4.14
C CYS A 41 -2.09 -4.96 -3.58
N PHE A 42 -1.25 -3.92 -3.62
CA PHE A 42 -1.63 -2.61 -3.11
C PHE A 42 -2.59 -1.87 -4.05
N GLU A 43 -2.50 -2.05 -5.37
CA GLU A 43 -3.45 -1.50 -6.33
C GLU A 43 -4.86 -2.11 -6.16
N ILE A 44 -4.96 -3.41 -5.85
CA ILE A 44 -6.23 -4.05 -5.48
C ILE A 44 -6.84 -3.33 -4.28
N ASN A 45 -6.06 -3.14 -3.21
CA ASN A 45 -6.53 -2.45 -2.01
C ASN A 45 -6.94 -1.01 -2.30
N HIS A 46 -6.11 -0.27 -3.01
CA HIS A 46 -6.38 1.12 -3.38
C HIS A 46 -7.69 1.24 -4.19
N SER A 47 -7.99 0.27 -5.05
CA SER A 47 -9.20 0.27 -5.89
C SER A 47 -10.45 -0.23 -5.16
N THR A 48 -10.31 -1.23 -4.28
CA THR A 48 -11.46 -1.95 -3.69
C THR A 48 -11.74 -1.58 -2.23
N ASN A 49 -10.73 -1.09 -1.52
CA ASN A 49 -10.78 -0.74 -0.10
C ASN A 49 -10.14 0.65 0.13
N PRO A 50 -10.71 1.73 -0.45
CA PRO A 50 -10.12 3.07 -0.36
C PRO A 50 -10.06 3.61 1.09
N ASN A 51 -10.83 3.04 2.01
CA ASN A 51 -10.74 3.40 3.43
C ASN A 51 -9.59 2.69 4.17
N TYR A 52 -8.88 1.76 3.55
CA TYR A 52 -7.77 1.05 4.19
C TYR A 52 -6.47 1.88 4.11
N ILE A 53 -6.32 2.83 5.05
CA ILE A 53 -5.28 3.86 5.05
C ILE A 53 -3.86 3.27 4.98
N GLY A 54 -3.62 2.14 5.67
CA GLY A 54 -2.30 1.50 5.70
C GLY A 54 -1.74 1.17 4.31
N THR A 55 -2.57 0.99 3.29
CA THR A 55 -2.07 0.72 1.93
C THR A 55 -1.43 1.95 1.28
N TYR A 56 -1.89 3.16 1.56
CA TYR A 56 -1.44 4.35 0.84
C TYR A 56 0.05 4.64 1.03
N TYR A 57 0.53 4.53 2.27
CA TYR A 57 1.96 4.73 2.58
C TYR A 57 2.83 3.72 1.83
N HIS A 58 2.48 2.45 1.93
CA HIS A 58 3.25 1.37 1.32
C HIS A 58 3.19 1.38 -0.21
N LEU A 59 2.04 1.72 -0.80
CA LEU A 59 1.88 1.88 -2.24
C LEU A 59 2.76 3.05 -2.74
N ALA A 60 2.71 4.20 -2.07
CA ALA A 60 3.49 5.36 -2.48
C ALA A 60 5.01 5.10 -2.35
N LYS A 61 5.50 4.53 -1.23
CA LYS A 61 6.91 4.14 -1.08
C LYS A 61 7.36 3.12 -2.15
N LEU A 62 6.48 2.19 -2.52
CA LEU A 62 6.78 1.24 -3.58
C LEU A 62 6.89 1.93 -4.95
N LEU A 63 5.99 2.87 -5.24
CA LEU A 63 6.03 3.67 -6.46
C LEU A 63 7.31 4.54 -6.53
N GLU A 64 7.77 5.10 -5.40
CA GLU A 64 9.07 5.77 -5.32
C GLU A 64 10.23 4.84 -5.68
N THR A 65 10.21 3.61 -5.12
CA THR A 65 11.25 2.60 -5.39
C THR A 65 11.27 2.23 -6.87
N LEU A 66 10.11 2.23 -7.52
CA LEU A 66 9.93 2.01 -8.96
C LEU A 66 10.15 3.27 -9.81
N GLN A 67 10.63 4.38 -9.23
CA GLN A 67 10.88 5.66 -9.89
C GLN A 67 9.62 6.28 -10.54
N LYS A 68 8.43 5.92 -10.06
CA LYS A 68 7.13 6.47 -10.48
C LYS A 68 6.73 7.62 -9.57
N THR A 69 7.58 8.63 -9.47
CA THR A 69 7.45 9.74 -8.50
C THR A 69 6.10 10.45 -8.58
N ASP A 70 5.61 10.79 -9.79
CA ASP A 70 4.32 11.47 -9.94
C ASP A 70 3.14 10.65 -9.40
N GLN A 71 3.19 9.33 -9.58
CA GLN A 71 2.16 8.43 -9.05
C GLN A 71 2.28 8.30 -7.53
N ALA A 72 3.49 8.25 -6.99
CA ALA A 72 3.71 8.22 -5.53
C ALA A 72 3.14 9.46 -4.85
N ILE A 73 3.39 10.65 -5.42
CA ILE A 73 2.83 11.93 -4.96
C ILE A 73 1.29 11.86 -4.93
N ALA A 74 0.66 11.47 -6.03
CA ALA A 74 -0.80 11.38 -6.10
C ALA A 74 -1.38 10.41 -5.05
N VAL A 75 -0.72 9.26 -4.83
CA VAL A 75 -1.15 8.30 -3.81
C VAL A 75 -0.98 8.85 -2.39
N TYR A 76 0.11 9.57 -2.09
CA TYR A 76 0.26 10.22 -0.80
C TYR A 76 -0.84 11.24 -0.52
N GLU A 77 -1.16 12.09 -1.50
CA GLU A 77 -2.21 13.10 -1.38
C GLU A 77 -3.57 12.45 -1.09
N GLN A 78 -3.92 11.40 -1.85
CA GLN A 78 -5.15 10.64 -1.62
C GLN A 78 -5.16 9.97 -0.24
N GLY A 79 -4.03 9.39 0.19
CA GLY A 79 -3.91 8.78 1.51
C GLY A 79 -4.12 9.79 2.63
N MET A 80 -3.55 10.99 2.50
CA MET A 80 -3.74 12.08 3.47
C MET A 80 -5.20 12.53 3.52
N GLU A 81 -5.91 12.56 2.38
CA GLU A 81 -7.34 12.84 2.34
C GLU A 81 -8.14 11.76 3.10
N GLN A 82 -7.88 10.48 2.83
CA GLN A 82 -8.57 9.38 3.52
C GLN A 82 -8.28 9.35 5.02
N ALA A 83 -7.05 9.64 5.43
CA ALA A 83 -6.68 9.73 6.84
C ALA A 83 -7.42 10.87 7.55
N LYS A 84 -7.56 12.05 6.90
CA LYS A 84 -8.37 13.16 7.42
C LYS A 84 -9.84 12.78 7.57
N LEU A 85 -10.42 12.14 6.55
CA LEU A 85 -11.83 11.70 6.58
C LEU A 85 -12.12 10.74 7.74
N GLN A 86 -11.15 9.90 8.10
CA GLN A 86 -11.27 8.94 9.20
C GLN A 86 -10.79 9.48 10.55
N ASN A 87 -10.34 10.74 10.61
CA ASN A 87 -9.72 11.35 11.78
C ASN A 87 -8.48 10.59 12.29
N ASP A 88 -7.77 9.88 11.41
CA ASP A 88 -6.53 9.18 11.73
C ASP A 88 -5.34 10.14 11.63
N GLN A 89 -5.06 10.81 12.75
CA GLN A 89 -3.95 11.76 12.83
C GLN A 89 -2.58 11.08 12.75
N HIS A 90 -2.48 9.81 13.16
CA HIS A 90 -1.22 9.11 13.15
C HIS A 90 -0.79 8.84 11.70
N SER A 91 -1.65 8.18 10.92
CA SER A 91 -1.36 7.91 9.51
C SER A 91 -1.27 9.17 8.67
N LEU A 92 -2.06 10.21 8.97
CA LEU A 92 -1.92 11.51 8.28
C LEU A 92 -0.51 12.09 8.45
N ASN A 93 0.04 12.04 9.66
CA ASN A 93 1.38 12.56 9.92
C ASN A 93 2.47 11.73 9.24
N GLU A 94 2.34 10.39 9.23
CA GLU A 94 3.28 9.50 8.53
C GLU A 94 3.29 9.73 7.01
N LEU A 95 2.09 9.82 6.41
CA LEU A 95 1.93 10.10 4.99
C LEU A 95 2.48 11.48 4.61
N ARG A 96 2.20 12.50 5.42
CA ARG A 96 2.70 13.86 5.17
C ARG A 96 4.23 13.92 5.25
N ALA A 97 4.82 13.28 6.26
CA ALA A 97 6.28 13.27 6.39
C ALA A 97 6.95 12.62 5.18
N ALA A 98 6.46 11.46 4.74
CA ALA A 98 7.03 10.78 3.56
C ALA A 98 6.77 11.54 2.25
N TYR A 99 5.63 12.21 2.13
CA TYR A 99 5.34 13.10 1.00
C TYR A 99 6.31 14.29 0.95
N GLU A 100 6.58 14.92 2.10
CA GLU A 100 7.52 16.04 2.21
C GLU A 100 8.94 15.57 1.87
N ASP A 101 9.38 14.41 2.38
CA ASP A 101 10.70 13.83 2.06
C ASP A 101 10.89 13.52 0.56
N LEU A 102 9.81 13.27 -0.18
CA LEU A 102 9.86 13.00 -1.61
C LEU A 102 9.88 14.28 -2.47
N THR A 103 9.31 15.38 -1.95
CA THR A 103 9.01 16.58 -2.75
C THR A 103 9.91 17.78 -2.46
N PHE A 104 10.67 17.75 -1.36
CA PHE A 104 11.61 18.80 -0.94
C PHE A 104 13.06 18.32 -0.95
#